data_AF-A0A2A5V2Y8-F1
#
_entry.id   AF-A0A2A5V2Y8-F1
#
_cell.length_a   1.000
_cell.length_b   1.000
_cell.length_c   1.000
_cell.angle_alpha   90.00
_cell.angle_beta   90.00
_cell.angle_gamma   90.00
#
_symmetry.space_group_name_H-M   'P 1'
#
loop_
_entity.id
_entity.type
_entity.pdbx_description
1 polymer ?
#
loop_
_entity_poly.entity_id
_entity_poly.type
_entity_poly.pdbx_seq_one_letter_code
_entity_poly.pdbx_strand_id
1 'polypeptide(L)'
;FWEKKFKQIKPKIFNNNRRYYDQKNIELLKKIHFLLKEQGMTINGAKKILNNNEPLKLDETSNNSIKTDNLKNKLVKISNLVKILKKIK
;
A
#
# COMPACT_ATOMS: atom_id res chain seq x y z
N PHE A 1 8.72 21.42 -11.27
CA PHE A 1 7.31 21.00 -11.03
C PHE A 1 7.16 20.17 -9.76
N TRP A 2 7.86 19.04 -9.63
CA TRP A 2 7.74 18.13 -8.49
C TRP A 2 8.02 18.79 -7.14
N GLU A 3 9.07 19.60 -7.02
CA GLU A 3 9.35 20.42 -5.82
C GLU A 3 8.17 21.33 -5.42
N LYS A 4 7.45 21.89 -6.40
CA LYS A 4 6.26 22.75 -6.15
C LYS A 4 5.08 21.93 -5.66
N LYS A 5 4.92 20.69 -6.13
CA LYS A 5 3.82 19.81 -5.72
C LYS A 5 4.10 19.15 -4.38
N PHE A 6 5.32 18.69 -4.14
CA PHE A 6 5.71 17.94 -2.94
C PHE A 6 6.71 18.77 -2.14
N LYS A 7 6.20 19.52 -1.15
CA LYS A 7 7.00 20.40 -0.27
C LYS A 7 8.10 19.67 0.52
N GLN A 8 7.97 18.35 0.63
CA GLN A 8 8.95 17.47 1.28
C GLN A 8 10.23 17.30 0.45
N ILE A 9 10.14 17.43 -0.89
CA ILE A 9 11.31 17.42 -1.77
C ILE A 9 11.93 18.81 -1.72
N LYS A 10 13.08 18.93 -1.06
CA LYS A 10 13.84 20.18 -0.96
C LYS A 10 15.28 19.94 -1.40
N PRO A 11 15.64 20.26 -2.67
CA PRO A 11 17.03 20.21 -3.08
C PRO A 11 17.83 21.34 -2.45
N LYS A 12 19.13 21.12 -2.26
CA LYS A 12 20.07 22.18 -1.93
C LYS A 12 20.40 22.95 -3.21
N ILE A 13 20.19 24.26 -3.18
CA ILE A 13 20.49 25.17 -4.30
C ILE A 13 21.84 25.84 -4.01
N PHE A 14 22.78 25.70 -4.94
CA PHE A 14 24.09 26.38 -4.87
C PHE A 14 24.11 27.61 -5.79
N ASN A 15 25.15 28.44 -5.65
CA ASN A 15 25.32 29.74 -6.31
C ASN A 15 25.21 29.73 -7.85
N ASN A 16 25.21 28.55 -8.47
CA ASN A 16 25.07 28.38 -9.92
C ASN A 16 23.71 27.80 -10.35
N ASN A 17 22.67 27.98 -9.52
CA ASN A 17 21.30 27.45 -9.71
C ASN A 17 21.22 25.92 -9.90
N ARG A 18 22.27 25.19 -9.52
CA ARG A 18 22.29 23.72 -9.55
C ARG A 18 21.53 23.16 -8.34
N ARG A 19 20.65 22.20 -8.60
CA ARG A 19 19.81 21.54 -7.59
C ARG A 19 20.41 20.19 -7.24
N TYR A 20 20.82 20.02 -5.99
CA TYR A 20 21.34 18.76 -5.49
C TYR A 20 20.31 18.10 -4.61
N TYR A 21 19.95 16.87 -4.96
CA TYR A 21 19.03 16.05 -4.20
C TYR A 21 19.83 15.09 -3.33
N ASP A 22 19.65 15.22 -2.02
CA ASP A 22 20.16 14.23 -1.08
C ASP A 22 19.43 12.88 -1.21
N GLN A 23 19.99 11.83 -0.62
CA GLN A 23 19.47 10.46 -0.70
C GLN A 23 17.99 10.38 -0.27
N LYS A 24 17.59 11.12 0.76
CA LYS A 24 16.19 11.21 1.23
C LYS A 24 15.26 11.76 0.16
N ASN A 25 15.70 12.77 -0.59
CA ASN A 25 14.90 13.33 -1.69
C ASN A 25 14.77 12.33 -2.85
N ILE A 26 15.83 11.58 -3.14
CA ILE A 26 15.82 10.53 -4.16
C ILE A 26 14.85 9.41 -3.78
N GLU A 27 14.87 8.97 -2.53
CA GLU A 27 13.95 7.95 -2.01
C GLU A 27 12.49 8.42 -2.08
N LEU A 28 12.23 9.66 -1.70
CA LEU A 28 10.91 10.27 -1.80
C LEU A 28 10.43 10.35 -3.26
N LEU A 29 11.32 10.71 -4.19
CA LEU A 29 11.02 10.75 -5.62
C LEU A 29 10.70 9.35 -6.18
N LYS A 30 11.43 8.32 -5.78
CA LYS A 30 11.13 6.92 -6.14
C LYS A 30 9.74 6.51 -5.64
N LYS A 31 9.41 6.85 -4.39
CA LYS A 31 8.08 6.57 -3.82
C LYS A 31 6.97 7.31 -4.58
N ILE A 32 7.19 8.57 -4.95
CA ILE A 32 6.24 9.33 -5.78
C ILE A 32 6.05 8.68 -7.15
N HIS A 33 7.15 8.23 -7.79
CA HIS A 33 7.09 7.55 -9.08
C HIS A 33 6.24 6.28 -8.99
N PHE A 34 6.50 5.44 -8.00
CA PHE A 34 5.74 4.23 -7.72
C PHE A 34 4.23 4.50 -7.56
N LEU A 35 3.86 5.45 -6.71
CA LEU A 35 2.45 5.80 -6.46
C LEU A 35 1.73 6.30 -7.73
N LEU A 36 2.42 7.05 -8.58
CA LEU A 36 1.78 7.66 -9.75
C LEU A 36 1.79 6.76 -10.99
N LYS A 37 2.88 6.01 -11.21
CA LYS A 37 3.07 5.21 -12.42
C LYS A 37 2.66 3.76 -12.24
N GLU A 38 2.96 3.16 -11.10
CA GLU A 38 2.65 1.76 -10.85
C GLU A 38 1.27 1.60 -10.23
N GLN A 39 0.92 2.43 -9.24
CA GLN A 39 -0.41 2.41 -8.62
C GLN A 39 -1.46 3.28 -9.35
N GLY A 40 -1.05 4.10 -10.32
CA GLY A 40 -1.97 4.94 -11.10
C GLY A 40 -2.67 6.04 -10.30
N MET A 41 -2.10 6.48 -9.18
CA MET A 41 -2.74 7.48 -8.31
C MET A 41 -2.72 8.89 -8.91
N THR A 42 -3.65 9.72 -8.44
CA THR A 42 -3.59 11.15 -8.68
C THR A 42 -2.53 11.82 -7.80
N ILE A 43 -2.03 12.98 -8.24
CA ILE A 43 -1.06 13.78 -7.48
C ILE A 43 -1.58 14.10 -6.06
N ASN A 44 -2.88 14.36 -5.91
CA ASN A 44 -3.48 14.63 -4.59
C ASN A 44 -3.54 13.36 -3.72
N GLY A 45 -3.80 12.20 -4.30
CA GLY A 45 -3.72 10.89 -3.62
C GLY A 45 -2.30 10.66 -3.09
N ALA A 46 -1.30 10.71 -3.97
CA ALA A 46 0.10 10.52 -3.58
C ALA A 46 0.56 11.52 -2.48
N LYS A 47 0.07 12.77 -2.49
CA LYS A 47 0.36 13.74 -1.43
C LYS A 47 -0.21 13.35 -0.07
N LYS A 48 -1.47 12.90 -0.02
CA LYS A 48 -2.09 12.47 1.25
C LYS A 48 -1.29 11.34 1.88
N ILE A 49 -0.86 10.39 1.05
CA ILE A 49 -0.07 9.22 1.42
C ILE A 49 1.31 9.58 1.96
N LEU A 50 1.97 10.56 1.33
CA LEU A 50 3.30 10.98 1.76
C LEU A 50 3.26 11.88 3.00
N ASN A 51 2.15 12.57 3.25
CA ASN A 51 1.98 13.45 4.42
C ASN A 51 1.47 12.69 5.64
N ASN A 52 0.66 11.65 5.43
CA ASN A 52 0.22 10.78 6.50
C ASN A 52 1.34 9.77 6.77
N ASN A 53 1.99 9.88 7.93
CA ASN A 53 2.91 8.84 8.43
C ASN A 53 2.17 7.54 8.79
N GLU A 54 0.84 7.52 8.66
CA GLU A 54 0.06 6.31 8.80
C GLU A 54 0.38 5.37 7.64
N PRO A 55 0.68 4.09 7.92
CA PRO A 55 0.80 3.09 6.87
C PRO A 55 -0.50 3.12 6.09
N LEU A 56 -0.34 3.18 4.77
CA LEU A 56 -1.43 3.18 3.82
C LEU A 56 -2.35 2.01 4.15
N LYS A 57 -3.51 2.32 4.74
CA LYS A 57 -4.65 1.41 4.73
C LYS A 57 -5.26 1.36 3.32
N LEU A 58 -4.42 1.26 2.29
CA LEU A 58 -4.85 1.11 0.89
C LEU A 58 -5.23 -0.32 0.54
N ASP A 59 -5.43 -1.16 1.56
CA ASP A 59 -6.09 -2.44 1.46
C ASP A 59 -7.23 -2.58 2.49
N GLU A 60 -7.91 -1.52 2.94
CA GLU A 60 -9.22 -1.78 3.60
C GLU A 60 -10.25 -2.39 2.63
N THR A 61 -9.99 -2.38 1.32
CA THR A 61 -10.76 -3.11 0.30
C THR A 61 -10.12 -4.41 -0.20
N SER A 62 -8.95 -4.83 0.32
CA SER A 62 -8.36 -6.16 0.05
C SER A 62 -8.10 -7.01 1.31
N ASN A 63 -8.03 -6.39 2.49
CA ASN A 63 -7.88 -7.04 3.79
C ASN A 63 -9.20 -7.20 4.55
N ASN A 64 -10.32 -7.35 3.84
CA ASN A 64 -11.34 -8.26 4.34
C ASN A 64 -10.84 -9.69 4.08
N SER A 65 -9.80 -10.09 4.81
CA SER A 65 -9.59 -11.49 5.18
C SER A 65 -10.79 -11.87 6.05
N ILE A 66 -11.90 -12.10 5.36
CA ILE A 66 -13.08 -12.86 5.73
C ILE A 66 -12.75 -13.73 6.93
N LYS A 67 -13.31 -13.45 8.12
CA LYS A 67 -13.39 -14.35 9.29
C LYS A 67 -12.92 -15.78 8.98
N THR A 68 -11.61 -16.02 8.92
CA THR A 68 -11.07 -17.26 8.34
C THR A 68 -11.36 -18.41 9.29
N ASP A 69 -11.46 -18.10 10.58
CA ASP A 69 -11.86 -19.04 11.63
C ASP A 69 -13.28 -19.56 11.42
N ASN A 70 -14.23 -18.73 11.00
CA ASN A 70 -15.59 -19.20 10.74
C ASN A 70 -15.70 -20.05 9.47
N LEU A 71 -14.92 -19.73 8.42
CA LEU A 71 -14.85 -20.56 7.22
C LEU A 71 -14.16 -21.91 7.50
N LYS A 72 -13.03 -21.89 8.23
CA LYS A 72 -12.33 -23.12 8.69
C LYS A 72 -13.24 -23.99 9.53
N ASN A 73 -13.96 -23.41 10.50
CA ASN A 73 -14.90 -24.15 11.35
C ASN A 73 -16.05 -24.76 10.55
N LYS A 74 -16.60 -24.05 9.56
CA LYS A 74 -17.62 -24.60 8.65
C LYS A 74 -17.06 -25.74 7.80
N LEU A 75 -15.87 -25.59 7.24
CA LEU A 75 -15.20 -26.63 6.44
C LEU A 75 -14.91 -27.90 7.25
N VAL A 76 -14.43 -27.76 8.49
CA VAL A 76 -14.20 -28.89 9.39
C VAL A 76 -15.51 -29.64 9.70
N LYS A 77 -16.60 -28.92 9.96
CA LYS A 77 -17.92 -29.52 10.18
C LYS A 77 -18.40 -30.32 8.97
N ILE A 78 -18.27 -29.74 7.76
CA ILE A 78 -18.63 -30.43 6.50
C ILE A 78 -17.79 -31.69 6.31
N SER A 79 -16.47 -31.61 6.54
CA SER A 79 -15.57 -32.77 6.44
C SER A 79 -15.99 -33.92 7.36
N ASN A 80 -16.37 -33.59 8.60
CA ASN A 80 -16.81 -34.59 9.57
C ASN A 80 -18.13 -35.25 9.17
N LEU A 81 -19.11 -34.47 8.68
CA LEU A 81 -20.38 -35.02 8.17
C LEU A 81 -20.14 -35.98 6.99
N VAL A 82 -19.28 -35.61 6.04
CA VAL A 82 -18.94 -36.47 4.89
C VAL A 82 -18.27 -37.77 5.34
N LYS A 83 -17.40 -37.74 6.36
CA LYS A 83 -16.79 -38.95 6.93
C LYS A 83 -17.81 -39.87 7.59
N ILE A 84 -18.79 -39.30 8.29
CA ILE A 84 -19.88 -40.07 8.92
C ILE A 84 -20.72 -40.75 7.83
N LEU A 85 -21.13 -40.01 6.79
CA LEU A 85 -21.92 -40.56 5.69
C LEU A 85 -21.17 -41.66 4.92
N LYS A 86 -19.85 -41.53 4.74
CA LYS A 86 -19.01 -42.56 4.13
C LYS A 86 -18.86 -43.84 4.99
N LYS A 87 -19.08 -43.76 6.31
CA LYS A 87 -19.04 -44.93 7.21
C LYS A 87 -20.37 -45.66 7.32
N ILE A 88 -21.47 -44.99 6.95
CA ILE A 88 -22.83 -45.55 6.98
C ILE A 88 -23.13 -46.34 5.70
N LYS A 89 -22.36 -46.11 4.63
CA LYS A 89 -22.38 -46.90 3.40
C LYS A 89 -21.31 -47.99 3.47
#